data_AF-A0A5D0TJN8-F1
#
_entry.id   AF-A0A5D0TJN8-F1
#
_cell.length_a   1.000
_cell.length_b   1.000
_cell.length_c   1.000
_cell.angle_alpha   90.00
_cell.angle_beta   90.00
_cell.angle_gamma   90.00
#
_symmetry.space_group_name_H-M   'P 1'
#
loop_
_entity.id
_entity.type
_entity.pdbx_description
1 polymer ?
#
loop_
_entity_poly.entity_id
_entity_poly.type
_entity_poly.pdbx_seq_one_letter_code
_entity_poly.pdbx_strand_id
1 'polypeptide(L)'
;MALTGPRPPQPAPESPPVPGDGGRAGVARAAVAVLLLTPPLRLAVVRHAVPAGSTSRAGCAACGAAVELRHPWPALGPTARCRRCRARTGPRPGSVELAAVGAVALLVLLGPPVAELAAVAWWLGWVVPLCFIDLAVHRLPDRLTWPAAAGVGLLLGLAALTGAGAGPWLRAVVGGAGLALFFAATTLLLGARGFGLGDAKLALGAGALLAWHGWPVLVAGLLLALGLSALVSLGLLAARRARWSSHLPFGPFLVLGTLGALLSAG
;
A
#
# COMPACT_ATOMS: atom_id res chain seq x y z
N MET A 1 35.23 -22.43 -63.00
CA MET A 1 34.81 -21.06 -63.38
C MET A 1 33.46 -20.79 -62.73
N ALA A 2 33.47 -20.31 -61.49
CA ALA A 2 32.28 -19.96 -60.73
C ALA A 2 32.39 -18.46 -60.39
N LEU A 3 31.47 -17.66 -60.94
CA LEU A 3 31.44 -16.22 -60.77
C LEU A 3 30.75 -15.90 -59.42
N THR A 4 31.53 -15.58 -58.39
CA THR A 4 31.01 -15.02 -57.13
C THR A 4 30.69 -13.54 -57.35
N GLY A 5 29.42 -13.23 -57.61
CA GLY A 5 28.90 -11.86 -57.56
C GLY A 5 28.85 -11.32 -56.11
N PRO A 6 28.96 -10.00 -55.92
CA PRO A 6 28.96 -9.39 -54.58
C PRO A 6 27.60 -9.57 -53.89
N ARG A 7 27.63 -9.94 -52.60
CA ARG A 7 26.43 -10.08 -51.76
C ARG A 7 25.70 -8.73 -51.62
N PRO A 8 24.36 -8.70 -51.69
CA PRO A 8 23.60 -7.49 -51.43
C PRO A 8 23.80 -7.00 -49.99
N PRO A 9 23.77 -5.68 -49.75
CA PRO A 9 23.95 -5.12 -48.42
C PRO A 9 22.84 -5.58 -47.47
N GLN A 10 23.21 -6.02 -46.28
CA GLN A 10 22.25 -6.41 -45.25
C GLN A 10 21.55 -5.16 -44.69
N PRO A 11 20.23 -5.21 -44.43
CA PRO A 11 19.53 -4.11 -43.81
C PRO A 11 20.11 -3.84 -42.42
N ALA A 12 20.30 -2.55 -42.10
CA ALA A 12 20.80 -2.13 -40.80
C ALA A 12 19.86 -2.61 -39.68
N PRO A 13 20.40 -2.94 -38.48
CA PRO A 13 19.56 -3.33 -37.34
C PRO A 13 18.63 -2.17 -36.98
N GLU A 14 17.33 -2.48 -36.95
CA GLU A 14 16.28 -1.55 -36.57
C GLU A 14 16.54 -1.06 -35.14
N SER A 15 16.76 0.24 -34.98
CA SER A 15 17.01 0.84 -33.67
C SER A 15 15.79 0.65 -32.77
N PRO A 16 15.97 0.32 -31.48
CA PRO A 16 14.87 0.06 -30.56
C PRO A 16 13.97 1.30 -30.45
N PRO A 17 12.64 1.11 -30.34
CA PRO A 17 11.70 2.23 -30.26
C PRO A 17 12.04 3.11 -29.05
N VAL A 18 12.24 4.41 -29.31
CA VAL A 18 12.38 5.41 -28.26
C VAL A 18 11.05 5.46 -27.48
N PRO A 19 11.04 5.25 -26.15
CA PRO A 19 9.80 5.27 -25.38
C PRO A 19 9.13 6.65 -25.51
N GLY A 20 7.92 6.66 -26.10
CA GLY A 20 7.24 7.89 -26.49
C GLY A 20 6.81 8.78 -25.32
N ASP A 21 6.82 10.10 -25.56
CA ASP A 21 6.45 11.16 -24.62
C ASP A 21 5.02 11.01 -24.03
N GLY A 22 4.16 10.24 -24.71
CA GLY A 22 2.80 9.92 -24.25
C GLY A 22 2.75 9.18 -22.90
N GLY A 23 3.74 8.33 -22.61
CA GLY A 23 3.80 7.59 -21.34
C GLY A 23 4.04 8.50 -20.14
N ARG A 24 5.00 9.43 -20.25
CA ARG A 24 5.33 10.39 -19.18
C ARG A 24 4.18 11.34 -18.89
N ALA A 25 3.49 11.81 -19.93
CA ALA A 25 2.30 12.65 -19.78
C ALA A 25 1.13 11.90 -19.13
N GLY A 26 1.01 10.59 -19.34
CA GLY A 26 0.01 9.74 -18.67
C GLY A 26 0.27 9.59 -17.17
N VAL A 27 1.53 9.32 -16.80
CA VAL A 27 1.97 9.21 -15.40
C VAL A 27 1.75 10.53 -14.65
N ALA A 28 2.15 11.65 -15.25
CA ALA A 28 1.94 12.96 -14.64
C ALA A 28 0.44 13.26 -14.42
N ARG A 29 -0.42 12.92 -15.38
CA ARG A 29 -1.87 13.06 -15.24
C ARG A 29 -2.44 12.18 -14.13
N ALA A 30 -2.01 10.92 -14.02
CA ALA A 30 -2.41 10.02 -12.95
C ALA A 30 -1.94 10.51 -11.56
N ALA A 31 -0.71 11.02 -11.48
CA ALA A 31 -0.15 11.60 -10.25
C ALA A 31 -0.90 12.87 -9.83
N VAL A 32 -1.29 13.73 -10.77
CA VAL A 32 -2.13 14.90 -10.45
C VAL A 32 -3.54 14.46 -10.02
N ALA A 33 -4.12 13.46 -10.69
CA ALA A 33 -5.43 12.94 -10.33
C ALA A 33 -5.46 12.34 -8.91
N VAL A 34 -4.41 11.60 -8.50
CA VAL A 34 -4.36 11.02 -7.15
C VAL A 34 -4.25 12.09 -6.06
N LEU A 35 -3.68 13.26 -6.37
CA LEU A 35 -3.64 14.37 -5.41
C LEU A 35 -5.04 14.88 -5.07
N LEU A 36 -6.03 14.75 -5.97
CA LEU A 36 -7.43 15.06 -5.69
C LEU A 36 -8.06 14.10 -4.66
N LEU A 37 -7.49 12.91 -4.50
CA LEU A 37 -7.91 11.93 -3.49
C LEU A 37 -7.25 12.18 -2.13
N THR A 38 -6.26 13.09 -2.01
CA THR A 38 -5.57 13.30 -0.74
C THR A 38 -6.43 13.88 0.39
N PRO A 39 -7.43 14.78 0.15
CA PRO A 39 -8.31 15.25 1.22
C PRO A 39 -9.12 14.14 1.90
N PRO A 40 -9.80 13.20 1.20
CA PRO A 40 -10.47 12.08 1.87
C PRO A 40 -9.51 11.13 2.57
N LEU A 41 -8.31 10.87 2.03
CA LEU A 41 -7.30 10.07 2.74
C LEU A 41 -6.90 10.74 4.06
N ARG A 42 -6.62 12.05 4.04
CA ARG A 42 -6.33 12.83 5.26
C ARG A 42 -7.49 12.80 6.24
N LEU A 43 -8.71 12.92 5.76
CA LEU A 43 -9.89 12.86 6.63
C LEU A 43 -10.02 11.50 7.31
N ALA A 44 -9.77 10.41 6.58
CA ALA A 44 -9.76 9.07 7.15
C ALA A 44 -8.72 8.97 8.29
N VAL A 45 -7.52 9.49 8.07
CA VAL A 45 -6.48 9.53 9.13
C VAL A 45 -6.94 10.37 10.33
N VAL A 46 -7.46 11.59 10.11
CA VAL A 46 -7.93 12.47 11.19
C VAL A 46 -9.03 11.81 12.04
N ARG A 47 -9.95 11.10 11.38
CA ARG A 47 -11.09 10.43 12.03
C ARG A 47 -10.69 9.20 12.82
N HIS A 48 -9.71 8.43 12.32
CA HIS A 48 -9.39 7.11 12.84
C HIS A 48 -8.06 7.01 13.59
N ALA A 49 -7.19 8.01 13.54
CA ALA A 49 -5.99 8.13 14.39
C ALA A 49 -6.37 8.55 15.83
N VAL A 50 -7.17 7.71 16.48
CA VAL A 50 -7.60 7.83 17.87
C VAL A 50 -7.25 6.55 18.64
N PRO A 51 -7.00 6.64 19.96
CA PRO A 51 -6.71 5.46 20.78
C PRO A 51 -7.77 4.37 20.68
N ALA A 52 -7.38 3.12 20.96
CA ALA A 52 -8.31 2.00 21.02
C ALA A 52 -9.43 2.27 22.05
N GLY A 53 -10.65 1.83 21.75
CA GLY A 53 -11.84 2.10 22.57
C GLY A 53 -12.44 3.50 22.42
N SER A 54 -11.77 4.44 21.77
CA SER A 54 -12.33 5.77 21.49
C SER A 54 -13.23 5.77 20.25
N THR A 55 -14.27 6.61 20.27
CA THR A 55 -15.09 6.89 19.09
C THR A 55 -14.27 7.66 18.04
N SER A 56 -14.65 7.51 16.77
CA SER A 56 -14.00 8.25 15.69
C SER A 56 -14.11 9.76 15.91
N ARG A 57 -13.00 10.47 15.66
CA ARG A 57 -12.94 11.91 15.88
C ARG A 57 -13.72 12.66 14.81
N ALA A 58 -14.62 13.56 15.22
CA ALA A 58 -15.43 14.37 14.30
C ALA A 58 -14.82 15.76 13.98
N GLY A 59 -13.81 16.21 14.75
CA GLY A 59 -13.26 17.57 14.63
C GLY A 59 -11.78 17.67 15.01
N CYS A 60 -11.30 18.91 15.15
CA CYS A 60 -9.93 19.18 15.57
C CYS A 60 -9.69 18.72 17.01
N ALA A 61 -8.56 18.04 17.25
CA ALA A 61 -8.17 17.58 18.59
C ALA A 61 -7.98 18.71 19.61
N ALA A 62 -7.63 19.92 19.16
CA ALA A 62 -7.32 21.05 20.04
C ALA A 62 -8.52 21.95 20.36
N CYS A 63 -9.42 22.18 19.38
CA CYS A 63 -10.50 23.15 19.55
C CYS A 63 -11.89 22.64 19.16
N GLY A 64 -12.03 21.36 18.81
CA GLY A 64 -13.32 20.74 18.46
C GLY A 64 -13.96 21.18 17.14
N ALA A 65 -13.34 22.12 16.39
CA ALA A 65 -13.89 22.59 15.12
C ALA A 65 -14.05 21.43 14.13
N ALA A 66 -15.20 21.34 13.46
CA ALA A 66 -15.50 20.26 12.52
C ALA A 66 -14.44 20.18 11.39
N VAL A 67 -14.06 18.95 11.04
CA VAL A 67 -13.16 18.66 9.91
C VAL A 67 -13.93 17.79 8.92
N GLU A 68 -14.25 18.34 7.76
CA GLU A 68 -15.14 17.72 6.78
C GLU A 68 -14.70 17.99 5.34
N LEU A 69 -15.16 17.16 4.39
CA LEU A 69 -14.82 17.27 2.97
C LEU A 69 -15.45 18.47 2.26
N ARG A 70 -16.55 19.02 2.81
CA ARG A 70 -17.19 20.23 2.25
C ARG A 70 -16.29 21.46 2.34
N HIS A 71 -15.48 21.53 3.39
CA HIS A 71 -14.52 22.61 3.61
C HIS A 71 -13.14 22.02 3.91
N PRO A 72 -12.49 21.41 2.90
CA PRO A 72 -11.29 20.61 3.12
C PRO A 72 -10.10 21.48 3.51
N TRP A 73 -10.01 22.71 3.00
CA TRP A 73 -8.86 23.59 3.22
C TRP A 73 -9.02 24.45 4.48
N PRO A 74 -7.95 24.64 5.29
CA PRO A 74 -6.60 24.06 5.18
C PRO A 74 -6.43 22.71 5.92
N ALA A 75 -7.48 22.21 6.58
CA ALA A 75 -7.39 21.07 7.51
C ALA A 75 -7.04 19.73 6.87
N LEU A 76 -7.47 19.51 5.64
CA LEU A 76 -7.25 18.33 4.81
C LEU A 76 -6.30 18.60 3.65
N GLY A 77 -5.63 19.75 3.65
CA GLY A 77 -4.59 20.08 2.68
C GLY A 77 -3.20 19.61 3.09
N PRO A 78 -2.16 19.89 2.28
CA PRO A 78 -0.80 19.48 2.57
C PRO A 78 -0.26 20.18 3.82
N THR A 79 -0.81 21.33 4.22
CA THR A 79 -0.42 22.00 5.47
C THR A 79 -1.02 21.35 6.71
N ALA A 80 -2.15 20.63 6.58
CA ALA A 80 -2.83 19.89 7.64
C ALA A 80 -3.09 20.71 8.90
N ARG A 81 -3.66 21.92 8.76
CA ARG A 81 -3.91 22.84 9.88
C ARG A 81 -5.39 23.12 10.08
N CYS A 82 -5.83 23.14 11.32
CA CYS A 82 -7.19 23.54 11.66
C CYS A 82 -7.46 24.99 11.21
N ARG A 83 -8.62 25.23 10.59
CA ARG A 83 -9.05 26.57 10.17
C ARG A 83 -9.21 27.55 11.33
N ARG A 84 -9.61 27.06 12.52
CA ARG A 84 -9.90 27.90 13.69
C ARG A 84 -8.67 28.16 14.56
N CYS A 85 -8.00 27.10 15.02
CA CYS A 85 -6.89 27.21 15.98
C CYS A 85 -5.49 27.02 15.36
N ARG A 86 -5.39 26.74 14.05
CA ARG A 86 -4.12 26.47 13.32
C ARG A 86 -3.27 25.30 13.85
N ALA A 87 -3.76 24.56 14.85
CA ALA A 87 -3.15 23.32 15.31
C ALA A 87 -3.09 22.28 14.18
N ARG A 88 -2.08 21.41 14.21
CA ARG A 88 -1.96 20.32 13.24
C ARG A 88 -3.10 19.33 13.44
N THR A 89 -3.80 18.98 12.37
CA THR A 89 -4.95 18.06 12.39
C THR A 89 -4.55 16.61 12.11
N GLY A 90 -3.46 16.38 11.37
CA GLY A 90 -3.11 15.05 10.88
C GLY A 90 -1.61 14.85 10.62
N PRO A 91 -1.26 13.94 9.68
CA PRO A 91 0.12 13.61 9.33
C PRO A 91 0.96 14.81 8.92
N ARG A 92 2.29 14.62 8.91
CA ARG A 92 3.25 15.66 8.54
C ARG A 92 2.86 16.31 7.19
N PRO A 93 3.16 17.61 7.02
CA PRO A 93 2.83 18.29 5.78
C PRO A 93 3.41 17.58 4.56
N GLY A 94 2.60 17.41 3.51
CA GLY A 94 3.02 16.76 2.26
C GLY A 94 3.20 15.24 2.32
N SER A 95 3.14 14.58 3.49
CA SER A 95 3.47 13.15 3.58
C SER A 95 2.42 12.25 2.92
N VAL A 96 1.14 12.61 3.00
CA VAL A 96 0.05 11.83 2.39
C VAL A 96 0.09 11.98 0.87
N GLU A 97 0.39 13.19 0.39
CA GLU A 97 0.56 13.51 -1.02
C GLU A 97 1.72 12.73 -1.61
N LEU A 98 2.86 12.71 -0.91
CA LEU A 98 4.03 11.93 -1.32
C LEU A 98 3.73 10.43 -1.36
N ALA A 99 3.02 9.90 -0.36
CA ALA A 99 2.62 8.50 -0.33
C ALA A 99 1.66 8.15 -1.47
N ALA A 100 0.70 9.03 -1.78
CA ALA A 100 -0.24 8.85 -2.88
C ALA A 100 0.44 8.89 -4.25
N VAL A 101 1.34 9.85 -4.48
CA VAL A 101 2.14 9.93 -5.70
C VAL A 101 3.09 8.73 -5.82
N GLY A 102 3.71 8.33 -4.72
CA GLY A 102 4.55 7.13 -4.67
C GLY A 102 3.76 5.85 -5.01
N ALA A 103 2.53 5.73 -4.53
CA ALA A 103 1.63 4.62 -4.88
C ALA A 103 1.32 4.59 -6.39
N VAL A 104 1.06 5.75 -7.02
CA VAL A 104 0.87 5.83 -8.47
C VAL A 104 2.14 5.47 -9.23
N ALA A 105 3.29 6.02 -8.82
CA ALA A 105 4.57 5.70 -9.43
C ALA A 105 4.85 4.19 -9.37
N LEU A 106 4.49 3.55 -8.25
CA LEU A 106 4.65 2.12 -8.10
C LEU A 106 3.72 1.31 -8.99
N LEU A 107 2.45 1.69 -9.13
CA LEU A 107 1.51 1.04 -10.06
C LEU A 107 2.03 1.10 -11.49
N VAL A 108 2.65 2.21 -11.87
CA VAL A 108 3.26 2.39 -13.20
C VAL A 108 4.48 1.48 -13.36
N LEU A 109 5.33 1.37 -12.34
CA LEU A 109 6.52 0.51 -12.37
C LEU A 109 6.17 -0.99 -12.42
N LEU A 110 5.12 -1.40 -11.71
CA LEU A 110 4.64 -2.78 -11.73
C LEU A 110 4.07 -3.20 -13.08
N GLY A 111 3.45 -2.26 -13.81
CA GLY A 111 2.83 -2.52 -15.12
C GLY A 111 1.87 -3.73 -15.19
N PRO A 112 1.05 -4.03 -14.15
CA PRO A 112 0.30 -5.27 -14.12
C PRO A 112 -0.84 -5.27 -15.17
N PRO A 113 -1.36 -6.45 -15.56
CA PRO A 113 -2.58 -6.57 -16.35
C PRO A 113 -3.71 -5.74 -15.75
N VAL A 114 -4.63 -5.21 -16.57
CA VAL A 114 -5.70 -4.29 -16.14
C VAL A 114 -6.49 -4.79 -14.92
N ALA A 115 -6.77 -6.10 -14.87
CA ALA A 115 -7.53 -6.69 -13.78
C ALA A 115 -6.74 -6.71 -12.45
N GLU A 116 -5.44 -6.95 -12.51
CA GLU A 116 -4.54 -6.93 -11.36
C GLU A 116 -4.22 -5.49 -10.92
N LEU A 117 -4.06 -4.58 -11.89
CA LEU A 117 -3.91 -3.15 -11.65
C LEU A 117 -5.04 -2.61 -10.78
N ALA A 118 -6.29 -3.00 -11.08
CA ALA A 118 -7.45 -2.59 -10.29
C ALA A 118 -7.34 -3.08 -8.84
N ALA A 119 -6.95 -4.34 -8.61
CA ALA A 119 -6.81 -4.92 -7.28
C ALA A 119 -5.70 -4.23 -6.47
N VAL A 120 -4.53 -4.01 -7.07
CA VAL A 120 -3.40 -3.32 -6.41
C VAL A 120 -3.73 -1.85 -6.15
N ALA A 121 -4.35 -1.16 -7.10
CA ALA A 121 -4.74 0.24 -6.93
C ALA A 121 -5.82 0.42 -5.85
N TRP A 122 -6.81 -0.48 -5.81
CA TRP A 122 -7.80 -0.53 -4.75
C TRP A 122 -7.12 -0.68 -3.39
N TRP A 123 -6.25 -1.69 -3.25
CA TRP A 123 -5.54 -1.94 -2.00
C TRP A 123 -4.71 -0.73 -1.57
N LEU A 124 -3.92 -0.14 -2.49
CA LEU A 124 -3.12 1.06 -2.26
C LEU A 124 -3.95 2.25 -1.73
N GLY A 125 -5.14 2.47 -2.30
CA GLY A 125 -6.05 3.53 -1.86
C GLY A 125 -6.47 3.42 -0.39
N TRP A 126 -6.61 2.20 0.12
CA TRP A 126 -6.97 1.95 1.52
C TRP A 126 -5.75 1.84 2.44
N VAL A 127 -4.62 1.28 2.00
CA VAL A 127 -3.47 1.09 2.87
C VAL A 127 -2.69 2.37 3.14
N VAL A 128 -2.69 3.34 2.22
CA VAL A 128 -2.05 4.65 2.45
C VAL A 128 -2.53 5.29 3.76
N PRO A 129 -3.84 5.53 3.99
CA PRO A 129 -4.32 6.08 5.25
C PRO A 129 -4.12 5.11 6.42
N LEU A 130 -4.22 3.79 6.22
CA LEU A 130 -3.94 2.80 7.26
C LEU A 130 -2.50 2.88 7.78
N CYS A 131 -1.49 3.07 6.92
CA CYS A 131 -0.10 3.24 7.34
C CYS A 131 0.06 4.48 8.24
N PHE A 132 -0.59 5.59 7.92
CA PHE A 132 -0.53 6.80 8.77
C PHE A 132 -1.26 6.62 10.09
N ILE A 133 -2.37 5.88 10.11
CA ILE A 133 -3.10 5.57 11.35
C ILE A 133 -2.25 4.63 12.21
N ASP A 134 -1.64 3.60 11.62
CA ASP A 134 -0.80 2.64 12.33
C ASP A 134 0.43 3.32 12.94
N LEU A 135 1.13 4.17 12.16
CA LEU A 135 2.25 4.98 12.66
C LEU A 135 1.86 5.93 13.81
N ALA A 136 0.59 6.37 13.86
CA ALA A 136 0.13 7.33 14.86
C ALA A 136 -0.36 6.65 16.15
N VAL A 137 -1.06 5.52 16.05
CA VAL A 137 -1.79 4.91 17.17
C VAL A 137 -1.66 3.38 17.25
N HIS A 138 -0.81 2.74 16.44
CA HIS A 138 -0.57 1.28 16.43
C HIS A 138 -1.87 0.48 16.31
N ARG A 139 -2.74 0.92 15.40
CA ARG A 139 -4.08 0.35 15.21
C ARG A 139 -4.48 0.43 13.75
N LEU A 140 -5.08 -0.66 13.27
CA LEU A 140 -5.76 -0.68 11.98
C LEU A 140 -7.28 -0.78 12.18
N PRO A 141 -8.06 0.26 11.82
CA PRO A 141 -9.51 0.26 11.97
C PRO A 141 -10.20 -0.69 10.98
N ASP A 142 -11.07 -1.55 11.51
CA ASP A 142 -11.91 -2.50 10.77
C ASP A 142 -12.69 -1.87 9.62
N ARG A 143 -13.16 -0.63 9.81
CA ARG A 143 -13.91 0.11 8.78
C ARG A 143 -13.10 0.40 7.51
N LEU A 144 -11.77 0.30 7.57
CA LEU A 144 -10.88 0.51 6.43
C LEU A 144 -10.26 -0.82 5.98
N THR A 145 -9.87 -1.70 6.90
CA THR A 145 -9.22 -2.97 6.55
C THR A 145 -10.15 -3.96 5.87
N TRP A 146 -11.42 -4.06 6.30
CA TRP A 146 -12.38 -4.97 5.66
C TRP A 146 -12.69 -4.57 4.22
N PRO A 147 -13.03 -3.31 3.90
CA PRO A 147 -13.17 -2.88 2.51
C PRO A 147 -11.91 -3.11 1.67
N ALA A 148 -10.73 -2.89 2.25
CA ALA A 148 -9.46 -3.13 1.56
C ALA A 148 -9.33 -4.60 1.12
N ALA A 149 -9.47 -5.54 2.05
CA ALA A 149 -9.35 -6.96 1.77
C ALA A 149 -10.49 -7.50 0.90
N ALA A 150 -11.74 -7.09 1.16
CA ALA A 150 -12.90 -7.52 0.40
C ALA A 150 -12.84 -7.07 -1.07
N GLY A 151 -12.43 -5.83 -1.33
CA GLY A 151 -12.28 -5.34 -2.70
C GLY A 151 -11.13 -6.02 -3.45
N VAL A 152 -10.01 -6.35 -2.79
CA VAL A 152 -8.96 -7.19 -3.39
C VAL A 152 -9.53 -8.54 -3.80
N GLY A 153 -10.22 -9.24 -2.90
CA GLY A 153 -10.81 -10.54 -3.20
C GLY A 153 -11.82 -10.48 -4.35
N LEU A 154 -12.66 -9.45 -4.37
CA LEU A 154 -13.63 -9.22 -5.45
C LEU A 154 -12.94 -8.97 -6.79
N LEU A 155 -11.96 -8.06 -6.83
CA LEU A 155 -11.28 -7.67 -8.07
C LEU A 155 -10.43 -8.81 -8.64
N LEU A 156 -9.75 -9.58 -7.79
CA LEU A 156 -9.05 -10.80 -8.22
C LEU A 156 -10.02 -11.90 -8.65
N GLY A 157 -11.19 -12.00 -8.00
CA GLY A 157 -12.26 -12.89 -8.44
C GLY A 157 -12.79 -12.54 -9.84
N LEU A 158 -13.02 -11.26 -10.09
CA LEU A 158 -13.39 -10.78 -11.43
C LEU A 158 -12.28 -11.06 -12.45
N ALA A 159 -11.02 -10.80 -12.09
CA ALA A 159 -9.87 -11.12 -12.95
C ALA A 159 -9.83 -12.60 -13.34
N ALA A 160 -10.11 -13.49 -12.37
CA ALA A 160 -10.18 -14.93 -12.57
C ALA A 160 -11.28 -15.33 -13.57
N LEU A 161 -12.47 -14.72 -13.43
CA LEU A 161 -13.61 -14.95 -14.33
C LEU A 161 -13.37 -14.42 -15.74
N THR A 162 -12.60 -13.35 -15.90
CA THR A 162 -12.36 -12.70 -17.20
C THR A 162 -11.17 -13.27 -17.98
N GLY A 163 -10.43 -14.24 -17.44
CA GLY A 163 -9.39 -14.94 -18.20
C GLY A 163 -8.15 -15.40 -17.44
N ALA A 164 -7.94 -14.96 -16.19
CA ALA A 164 -6.78 -15.41 -15.41
C ALA A 164 -6.93 -16.85 -14.86
N GLY A 165 -8.17 -17.35 -14.81
CA GLY A 165 -8.49 -18.72 -14.41
C GLY A 165 -8.55 -18.93 -12.88
N ALA A 166 -9.03 -20.11 -12.47
CA ALA A 166 -9.29 -20.42 -11.07
C ALA A 166 -8.01 -20.68 -10.24
N GLY A 167 -6.90 -21.08 -10.88
CA GLY A 167 -5.65 -21.43 -10.19
C GLY A 167 -5.04 -20.27 -9.39
N PRO A 168 -4.76 -19.10 -10.01
CA PRO A 168 -4.27 -17.91 -9.31
C PRO A 168 -5.24 -17.42 -8.24
N TRP A 169 -6.55 -17.52 -8.48
CA TRP A 169 -7.57 -17.12 -7.53
C TRP A 169 -7.58 -18.00 -6.28
N LEU A 170 -7.56 -19.33 -6.44
CA LEU A 170 -7.49 -20.26 -5.30
C LEU A 170 -6.23 -20.02 -4.47
N ARG A 171 -5.09 -19.80 -5.14
CA ARG A 171 -3.84 -19.42 -4.46
C ARG A 171 -3.97 -18.11 -3.70
N ALA A 172 -4.60 -17.08 -4.28
CA ALA A 172 -4.84 -15.81 -3.60
C ALA A 172 -5.72 -15.99 -2.35
N VAL A 173 -6.80 -16.77 -2.44
CA VAL A 173 -7.67 -17.06 -1.30
C VAL A 173 -6.90 -17.81 -0.20
N VAL A 174 -6.19 -18.89 -0.56
CA VAL A 174 -5.45 -19.71 0.41
C VAL A 174 -4.28 -18.94 1.01
N GLY A 175 -3.51 -18.22 0.19
CA GLY A 175 -2.37 -17.44 0.64
C GLY A 175 -2.77 -16.23 1.49
N GLY A 176 -3.84 -15.52 1.12
CA GLY A 176 -4.42 -14.45 1.93
C GLY A 176 -4.92 -14.98 3.29
N ALA A 177 -5.73 -16.04 3.29
CA ALA A 177 -6.25 -16.64 4.51
C ALA A 177 -5.13 -17.21 5.38
N GLY A 178 -4.15 -17.88 4.79
CA GLY A 178 -2.99 -18.45 5.48
C GLY A 178 -2.13 -17.38 6.14
N LEU A 179 -1.85 -16.28 5.44
CA LEU A 179 -1.08 -15.17 6.01
C LEU A 179 -1.86 -14.46 7.11
N ALA A 180 -3.15 -14.20 6.92
CA ALA A 180 -4.01 -13.64 7.95
C ALA A 180 -4.07 -14.53 9.19
N LEU A 181 -4.20 -15.85 9.00
CA LEU A 181 -4.20 -16.83 10.09
C LEU A 181 -2.85 -16.87 10.81
N PHE A 182 -1.73 -16.78 10.09
CA PHE A 182 -0.41 -16.67 10.71
C PHE A 182 -0.32 -15.47 11.65
N PHE A 183 -0.70 -14.28 11.20
CA PHE A 183 -0.71 -13.07 12.05
C PHE A 183 -1.74 -13.15 13.18
N ALA A 184 -2.92 -13.73 12.95
CA ALA A 184 -3.91 -13.94 13.99
C ALA A 184 -3.40 -14.93 15.05
N ALA A 185 -2.80 -16.04 14.64
CA ALA A 185 -2.23 -17.07 15.52
C ALA A 185 -1.11 -16.50 16.37
N THR A 186 -0.19 -15.70 15.80
CA THR A 186 0.85 -15.03 16.61
C THR A 186 0.23 -14.11 17.66
N THR A 187 -0.86 -13.42 17.34
CA THR A 187 -1.57 -12.56 18.30
C THR A 187 -2.22 -13.38 19.42
N LEU A 188 -2.85 -14.51 19.10
CA LEU A 188 -3.50 -15.39 20.07
C LEU A 188 -2.49 -16.10 20.97
N LEU A 189 -1.36 -16.53 20.42
CA LEU A 189 -0.34 -17.31 21.14
C LEU A 189 0.60 -16.42 21.96
N LEU A 190 1.00 -15.26 21.45
CA LEU A 190 1.95 -14.35 22.10
C LEU A 190 1.27 -13.20 22.86
N GLY A 191 -0.05 -13.07 22.73
CA GLY A 191 -0.85 -12.02 23.37
C GLY A 191 -0.33 -10.63 23.01
N ALA A 192 0.01 -9.85 24.02
CA ALA A 192 0.55 -8.50 23.84
C ALA A 192 1.84 -8.48 23.01
N ARG A 193 2.63 -9.56 22.95
CA ARG A 193 3.88 -9.62 22.16
C ARG A 193 3.68 -9.97 20.68
N GLY A 194 2.46 -10.32 20.27
CA GLY A 194 2.13 -10.60 18.87
C GLY A 194 1.97 -9.32 18.03
N PHE A 195 1.79 -9.50 16.72
CA PHE A 195 1.63 -8.39 15.77
C PHE A 195 0.30 -7.65 15.91
N GLY A 196 -0.77 -8.33 16.35
CA GLY A 196 -2.08 -7.75 16.58
C GLY A 196 -3.09 -8.15 15.50
N LEU A 197 -4.38 -8.18 15.88
CA LEU A 197 -5.47 -8.56 14.97
C LEU A 197 -5.69 -7.57 13.82
N GLY A 198 -5.19 -6.34 13.95
CA GLY A 198 -5.23 -5.35 12.87
C GLY A 198 -4.34 -5.76 11.69
N ASP A 199 -3.13 -6.22 11.97
CA ASP A 199 -2.17 -6.67 10.96
C ASP A 199 -2.65 -7.95 10.27
N ALA A 200 -3.33 -8.85 10.99
CA ALA A 200 -3.96 -10.02 10.39
C ALA A 200 -4.97 -9.66 9.29
N LYS A 201 -5.73 -8.58 9.47
CA LYS A 201 -6.72 -8.12 8.47
C LYS A 201 -6.04 -7.48 7.26
N LEU A 202 -4.96 -6.72 7.48
CA LEU A 202 -4.15 -6.17 6.39
C LEU A 202 -3.45 -7.29 5.60
N ALA A 203 -2.93 -8.29 6.32
CA ALA A 203 -2.29 -9.47 5.77
C ALA A 203 -3.21 -10.31 4.88
N LEU A 204 -4.53 -10.27 5.12
CA LEU A 204 -5.50 -10.94 4.26
C LEU A 204 -5.43 -10.40 2.82
N GLY A 205 -5.47 -9.08 2.64
CA GLY A 205 -5.37 -8.44 1.33
C GLY A 205 -3.97 -8.54 0.73
N ALA A 206 -2.94 -8.29 1.54
CA ALA A 206 -1.54 -8.39 1.11
C ALA A 206 -1.19 -9.82 0.64
N GLY A 207 -1.54 -10.83 1.44
CA GLY A 207 -1.29 -12.23 1.12
C GLY A 207 -2.05 -12.68 -0.12
N ALA A 208 -3.27 -12.18 -0.35
CA ALA A 208 -4.01 -12.46 -1.58
C ALA A 208 -3.30 -11.90 -2.82
N LEU A 209 -2.84 -10.65 -2.78
CA LEU A 209 -2.09 -10.04 -3.88
C LEU A 209 -0.77 -10.78 -4.15
N LEU A 210 -0.03 -11.15 -3.12
CA LEU A 210 1.24 -11.85 -3.29
C LEU A 210 1.05 -13.28 -3.79
N ALA A 211 0.12 -14.02 -3.18
CA ALA A 211 -0.12 -15.41 -3.55
C ALA A 211 -0.76 -15.56 -4.93
N TRP A 212 -1.45 -14.53 -5.43
CA TRP A 212 -1.89 -14.42 -6.84
C TRP A 212 -0.71 -14.51 -7.83
N HIS A 213 0.45 -13.97 -7.45
CA HIS A 213 1.67 -14.01 -8.28
C HIS A 213 2.54 -15.24 -8.03
N GLY A 214 2.46 -15.85 -6.83
CA GLY A 214 3.07 -17.14 -6.57
C GLY A 214 3.36 -17.38 -5.10
N TRP A 215 3.58 -18.64 -4.73
CA TRP A 215 4.10 -18.98 -3.41
C TRP A 215 5.47 -18.34 -3.12
N PRO A 216 6.43 -18.31 -4.07
CA PRO A 216 7.70 -17.62 -3.85
C PRO A 216 7.52 -16.14 -3.57
N VAL A 217 6.59 -15.47 -4.27
CA VAL A 217 6.30 -14.04 -4.09
C VAL A 217 5.67 -13.77 -2.72
N LEU A 218 4.75 -14.63 -2.28
CA LEU A 218 4.19 -14.59 -0.92
C LEU A 218 5.27 -14.68 0.16
N VAL A 219 6.16 -15.67 0.04
CA VAL A 219 7.24 -15.88 1.00
C VAL A 219 8.22 -14.72 0.96
N ALA A 220 8.62 -14.26 -0.22
CA ALA A 220 9.50 -13.11 -0.39
C ALA A 220 8.91 -11.85 0.25
N GLY A 221 7.62 -11.57 0.04
CA GLY A 221 6.95 -10.41 0.62
C GLY A 221 6.89 -10.46 2.15
N LEU A 222 6.62 -11.64 2.72
CA LEU A 222 6.66 -11.85 4.16
C LEU A 222 8.08 -11.66 4.71
N LEU A 223 9.09 -12.25 4.07
CA LEU A 223 10.48 -12.13 4.50
C LEU A 223 10.98 -10.68 4.40
N LEU A 224 10.61 -9.94 3.35
CA LEU A 224 10.92 -8.52 3.22
C LEU A 224 10.26 -7.70 4.32
N ALA A 225 8.97 -7.94 4.61
CA ALA A 225 8.26 -7.25 5.69
C ALA A 225 8.92 -7.49 7.05
N LEU A 226 9.19 -8.75 7.38
CA LEU A 226 9.86 -9.14 8.62
C LEU A 226 11.28 -8.58 8.69
N GLY A 227 12.07 -8.71 7.62
CA GLY A 227 13.44 -8.22 7.55
C GLY A 227 13.54 -6.71 7.70
N LEU A 228 12.69 -5.95 7.01
CA LEU A 228 12.62 -4.49 7.14
C LEU A 228 12.23 -4.08 8.56
N SER A 229 11.20 -4.73 9.13
CA SER A 229 10.77 -4.46 10.50
C SER A 229 11.89 -4.76 11.51
N ALA A 230 12.62 -5.86 11.34
CA ALA A 230 13.74 -6.24 12.19
C ALA A 230 14.90 -5.25 12.08
N LEU A 231 15.27 -4.86 10.85
CA LEU A 231 16.35 -3.91 10.61
C LEU A 231 16.05 -2.55 11.28
N VAL A 232 14.84 -2.02 11.11
CA VAL A 232 14.45 -0.75 11.72
C VAL A 232 14.35 -0.87 13.25
N SER A 233 13.79 -1.97 13.76
CA SER A 233 13.69 -2.22 15.20
C SER A 233 15.06 -2.28 15.86
N LEU A 234 16.00 -3.03 15.25
CA LEU A 234 17.37 -3.15 15.73
C LEU A 234 18.12 -1.81 15.63
N GLY A 235 17.95 -1.05 14.55
CA GLY A 235 18.53 0.28 14.40
C GLY A 235 18.02 1.26 15.47
N LEU A 236 16.72 1.26 15.76
CA LEU A 236 16.14 2.09 16.82
C LEU A 236 16.63 1.67 18.22
N LEU A 237 16.80 0.38 18.45
CA LEU A 237 17.34 -0.15 19.70
C LEU A 237 18.82 0.23 19.88
N ALA A 238 19.64 0.07 18.83
CA ALA A 238 21.05 0.45 18.81
C ALA A 238 21.23 1.97 19.03
N ALA A 239 20.35 2.78 18.43
CA ALA A 239 20.30 4.23 18.64
C ALA A 239 19.70 4.63 20.00
N ARG A 240 19.30 3.66 20.85
CA ARG A 240 18.61 3.86 22.14
C ARG A 240 17.33 4.71 22.04
N ARG A 241 16.69 4.70 20.87
CA ARG A 241 15.42 5.40 20.59
C ARG A 241 14.19 4.51 20.80
N ALA A 242 14.39 3.20 20.99
CA ALA A 242 13.37 2.24 21.37
C ALA A 242 13.87 1.35 22.51
N ARG A 243 12.94 0.78 23.28
CA ARG A 243 13.20 -0.26 24.27
C ARG A 243 12.71 -1.60 23.73
N TRP A 244 13.20 -2.71 24.28
CA TRP A 244 12.69 -4.05 23.98
C TRP A 244 11.18 -4.22 24.21
N SER A 245 10.58 -3.38 25.06
CA SER A 245 9.13 -3.35 25.33
C SER A 245 8.35 -2.41 24.41
N SER A 246 9.00 -1.72 23.47
CA SER A 246 8.34 -0.78 22.57
C SER A 246 7.64 -1.54 21.44
N HIS A 247 6.32 -1.38 21.34
CA HIS A 247 5.57 -1.84 20.18
C HIS A 247 5.87 -0.94 18.99
N LEU A 248 6.27 -1.55 17.87
CA LEU A 248 6.48 -0.86 16.60
C LEU A 248 5.32 -1.18 15.63
N PRO A 249 4.93 -0.20 14.80
CA PRO A 249 3.84 -0.36 13.85
C PRO A 249 4.31 -1.29 12.72
N PHE A 250 3.72 -2.49 12.63
CA PHE A 250 4.12 -3.48 11.63
C PHE A 250 3.45 -3.27 10.27
N GLY A 251 2.28 -2.64 10.23
CA GLY A 251 1.50 -2.41 9.02
C GLY A 251 2.31 -1.75 7.88
N PRO A 252 3.04 -0.66 8.10
CA PRO A 252 3.91 -0.05 7.09
C PRO A 252 4.96 -1.01 6.52
N PHE A 253 5.57 -1.86 7.35
CA PHE A 253 6.57 -2.82 6.88
C PHE A 253 5.93 -3.95 6.07
N LEU A 254 4.74 -4.40 6.46
CA LEU A 254 3.95 -5.35 5.66
C LEU A 254 3.61 -4.76 4.28
N VAL A 255 3.23 -3.49 4.23
CA VAL A 255 2.97 -2.81 2.96
C VAL A 255 4.23 -2.74 2.12
N LEU A 256 5.35 -2.27 2.67
CA LEU A 256 6.61 -2.19 1.93
C LEU A 256 7.11 -3.55 1.43
N GLY A 257 7.01 -4.60 2.26
CA GLY A 257 7.37 -5.97 1.86
C GLY A 257 6.48 -6.50 0.74
N THR A 258 5.17 -6.23 0.82
CA THR A 258 4.22 -6.59 -0.24
C THR A 258 4.59 -5.94 -1.57
N LEU A 259 4.81 -4.62 -1.54
CA LEU A 259 5.15 -3.83 -2.73
C LEU A 259 6.51 -4.24 -3.32
N GLY A 260 7.51 -4.47 -2.48
CA GLY A 260 8.83 -4.94 -2.93
C GLY A 260 8.78 -6.33 -3.58
N ALA A 261 7.97 -7.25 -3.04
CA ALA A 261 7.82 -8.57 -3.64
C ALA A 261 7.01 -8.54 -4.95
N LEU A 262 5.96 -7.72 -5.04
CA LEU A 262 5.24 -7.53 -6.30
C LEU A 262 6.16 -6.98 -7.39
N LEU A 263 7.07 -6.06 -7.06
CA LEU A 263 8.07 -5.54 -8.00
C LEU A 263 9.04 -6.61 -8.49
N SER A 264 9.34 -7.61 -7.68
CA SER A 264 10.21 -8.73 -8.07
C SER A 264 9.51 -9.79 -8.93
N ALA A 265 8.18 -9.74 -8.99
CA ALA A 265 7.37 -10.69 -9.73
C ALA A 265 7.04 -10.24 -11.17
N GLY A 266 7.27 -8.96 -11.48
CA GLY A 266 7.06 -8.35 -12.80
C GLY A 266 8.29 -8.41 -13.70
#